data_AF-A0A928KWA4-F1
#
_entry.id   AF-A0A928KWA4-F1
#
_cell.length_a   1.000
_cell.length_b   1.000
_cell.length_c   1.000
_cell.angle_alpha   90.00
_cell.angle_beta   90.00
_cell.angle_gamma   90.00
#
_symmetry.space_group_name_H-M   'P 1'
#
loop_
_entity.id
_entity.type
_entity.pdbx_description
1 polymer ?
#
loop_
_entity_poly.entity_id
_entity_poly.type
_entity_poly.pdbx_seq_one_letter_code
_entity_poly.pdbx_strand_id
1 'polypeptide(L)'
;MFAALTVRLPRGTSPPWKIPLLSEGTGTIERSGLILKSERFNIRMTTQEKAAILGRAKKAGRTASEFMIDTALNRKIIVIDSLPEIVRELKAIGRNFNQLTVLCNMGKVQAIKLDEFEEKLADIHSALRKLTEVL
;
A
#
# COMPACT_ATOMS: atom_id res chain seq x y z
N MET A 1 -9.61 -14.11 2.74
CA MET A 1 -9.24 -15.27 3.58
C MET A 1 -7.74 -15.35 3.71
N PHE A 2 -7.17 -14.79 4.78
CA PHE A 2 -5.77 -15.03 5.14
C PHE A 2 -5.76 -16.16 6.17
N ALA A 3 -5.14 -17.30 5.83
CA ALA A 3 -4.97 -18.41 6.76
C ALA A 3 -3.82 -18.04 7.71
N ALA A 4 -4.15 -17.79 8.98
CA ALA A 4 -3.19 -17.49 10.02
C ALA A 4 -2.30 -18.70 10.29
N LEU A 5 -0.99 -18.49 10.27
CA LEU A 5 0.02 -19.42 10.76
C LEU A 5 -0.22 -19.61 12.27
N THR A 6 -0.83 -20.71 12.69
CA THR A 6 -1.07 -20.97 14.11
C THR A 6 0.20 -21.47 14.78
N VAL A 7 1.03 -20.53 15.26
CA VAL A 7 1.98 -20.79 16.34
C VAL A 7 1.16 -21.11 17.59
N ARG A 8 1.28 -22.34 18.12
CA ARG A 8 0.51 -22.78 19.28
C ARG A 8 1.07 -22.12 20.55
N LEU A 9 0.50 -20.97 20.90
CA LEU A 9 0.80 -20.27 22.14
C LEU A 9 0.19 -21.02 23.34
N PRO A 10 0.87 -21.08 24.51
CA PRO A 10 0.32 -21.66 25.73
C PRO A 10 -1.00 -20.95 26.11
N ARG A 11 -1.94 -21.70 26.69
CA ARG A 11 -3.28 -21.19 27.05
C ARG A 11 -3.12 -19.99 27.98
N GLY A 12 -3.48 -18.80 27.51
CA GLY A 12 -3.49 -17.56 28.30
C GLY A 12 -2.64 -16.42 27.75
N THR A 13 -1.82 -16.62 26.72
CA THR A 13 -1.05 -15.51 26.11
C THR A 13 -1.72 -14.93 24.86
N SER A 14 -1.91 -13.62 24.86
CA SER A 14 -2.35 -12.88 23.67
C SER A 14 -1.21 -12.80 22.64
N PRO A 15 -1.47 -13.00 21.34
CA PRO A 15 -0.46 -12.82 20.31
C PRO A 15 0.11 -11.40 20.34
N PRO A 16 1.43 -11.21 20.12
CA PRO A 16 2.08 -9.90 20.17
C PRO A 16 1.58 -8.91 19.10
N TRP A 17 0.82 -9.39 18.10
CA TRP A 17 0.19 -8.58 17.06
C TRP A 17 -1.30 -8.28 17.32
N LYS A 18 -1.88 -8.74 18.45
CA LYS A 18 -3.21 -8.27 18.86
C LYS A 18 -3.12 -6.80 19.24
N ILE A 19 -3.72 -5.96 18.41
CA ILE A 19 -4.02 -4.57 18.73
C ILE A 19 -4.89 -4.58 20.00
N PRO A 20 -4.50 -3.89 21.09
CA PRO A 20 -5.34 -3.78 22.28
C PRO A 20 -6.71 -3.24 21.86
N LEU A 21 -7.80 -3.89 22.29
CA LEU A 21 -9.12 -3.29 22.14
C LEU A 21 -9.06 -1.95 22.85
N LEU A 22 -9.13 -0.87 22.06
CA LEU A 22 -9.16 0.50 22.51
C LEU A 22 -10.35 0.59 23.47
N SER A 23 -10.04 0.65 24.77
CA SER A 23 -11.02 0.86 25.82
C SER A 23 -11.81 2.11 25.48
N GLU A 24 -13.13 2.02 25.60
CA GLU A 24 -14.05 3.15 25.59
C GLU A 24 -13.57 4.19 26.60
N GLY A 25 -12.75 5.12 26.10
CA GLY A 25 -12.32 6.32 26.77
C GLY A 25 -13.06 7.44 26.09
N THR A 26 -13.94 8.09 26.84
CA THR A 26 -14.53 9.39 26.54
C THR A 26 -13.40 10.42 26.36
N GLY A 27 -12.81 10.42 25.18
CA GLY A 27 -11.94 11.47 24.68
C GLY A 27 -12.74 12.23 23.65
N THR A 28 -13.11 13.46 23.99
CA THR A 28 -13.64 14.45 23.06
C THR A 28 -12.85 14.35 21.76
N ILE A 29 -13.48 13.85 20.70
CA ILE A 29 -12.91 13.91 19.36
C ILE A 29 -12.90 15.40 19.05
N GLU A 30 -11.76 16.06 19.28
CA GLU A 30 -11.45 17.29 18.60
C GLU A 30 -11.53 16.93 17.12
N ARG A 31 -12.68 17.28 16.52
CA ARG A 31 -12.87 17.22 15.08
C ARG A 31 -11.74 18.05 14.51
N SER A 32 -10.71 17.38 14.02
CA SER A 32 -9.69 17.96 13.16
C SER A 32 -10.44 18.85 12.19
N GLY A 33 -10.20 20.16 12.30
CA GLY A 33 -10.95 21.16 11.56
C GLY A 33 -10.97 20.76 10.09
N LEU A 34 -12.15 20.38 9.60
CA LEU A 34 -12.34 20.14 8.18
C LEU A 34 -12.00 21.46 7.50
N ILE A 35 -10.81 21.55 6.88
CA ILE A 35 -10.44 22.69 6.06
C ILE A 35 -11.36 22.64 4.84
N LEU A 36 -12.51 23.30 4.96
CA LEU A 36 -13.45 23.48 3.87
C LEU A 36 -12.77 24.40 2.86
N LYS A 37 -12.55 23.90 1.64
CA LYS A 37 -12.05 24.69 0.52
C LYS A 37 -13.09 25.78 0.21
N SER A 38 -12.86 26.99 0.72
CA SER A 38 -13.80 28.12 0.65
C SER A 38 -13.56 29.00 -0.58
N GLU A 39 -12.32 29.04 -1.08
CA GLU A 39 -11.92 29.90 -2.20
C GLU A 39 -12.18 29.24 -3.56
N ARG A 40 -12.65 30.05 -4.52
CA ARG A 40 -12.97 29.62 -5.89
C ARG A 40 -12.01 30.25 -6.88
N PHE A 41 -11.48 29.44 -7.80
CA PHE A 41 -10.62 29.89 -8.89
C PHE A 41 -11.33 29.70 -10.23
N ASN A 42 -11.67 30.79 -10.91
CA ASN A 42 -12.40 30.76 -12.18
C ASN A 42 -11.41 30.81 -13.35
N ILE A 43 -11.44 29.81 -14.24
CA ILE A 43 -10.58 29.72 -15.42
C ILE A 43 -11.47 29.62 -16.67
N ARG A 44 -11.17 30.43 -17.69
CA ARG A 44 -11.74 30.25 -19.04
C ARG A 44 -10.86 29.30 -19.83
N MET A 45 -11.47 28.33 -20.48
CA MET A 45 -10.80 27.32 -21.30
C MET A 45 -11.73 26.91 -22.45
N THR A 46 -11.13 26.46 -23.53
CA THR A 46 -11.83 25.85 -24.67
C THR A 46 -12.36 24.46 -24.29
N THR A 47 -13.31 23.95 -25.08
CA THR A 47 -13.86 22.60 -24.91
C THR A 47 -12.77 21.52 -25.02
N GLN A 48 -11.79 21.72 -25.90
CA GLN A 48 -10.67 20.79 -26.10
C GLN A 48 -9.74 20.76 -24.87
N GLU A 49 -9.39 21.92 -24.33
CA GLU A 49 -8.55 22.02 -23.12
C GLU A 49 -9.23 21.38 -21.91
N LYS A 50 -10.54 21.61 -21.74
CA LYS A 50 -11.34 20.98 -20.67
C LYS A 50 -11.30 19.45 -20.76
N ALA A 51 -11.49 18.90 -21.97
CA ALA A 51 -11.45 17.45 -22.19
C ALA A 51 -10.05 16.88 -21.91
N ALA A 52 -9.00 17.58 -22.34
CA ALA A 52 -7.62 17.18 -22.08
C ALA A 52 -7.30 17.14 -20.57
N ILE A 53 -7.70 18.17 -19.81
CA ILE A 53 -7.51 18.23 -18.37
C ILE A 53 -8.26 17.10 -17.66
N LEU A 54 -9.52 16.86 -18.02
CA LEU A 54 -10.32 15.77 -17.45
C LEU A 54 -9.70 14.40 -17.74
N GLY A 55 -9.20 14.19 -18.96
CA GLY A 55 -8.52 12.96 -19.34
C GLY A 55 -7.25 12.72 -18.52
N ARG A 56 -6.42 13.77 -18.32
CA ARG A 56 -5.21 13.70 -17.49
C ARG A 56 -5.53 13.47 -16.01
N ALA A 57 -6.54 14.16 -15.48
CA ALA A 57 -7.00 13.98 -14.10
C ALA A 57 -7.51 12.55 -13.86
N LYS A 58 -8.28 11.99 -14.79
CA LYS A 58 -8.77 10.60 -14.72
C LYS A 58 -7.62 9.59 -14.74
N LYS A 59 -6.62 9.78 -15.60
CA LYS A 59 -5.40 8.94 -15.60
C LYS A 59 -4.63 9.05 -14.29
N ALA A 60 -4.63 10.22 -13.66
CA ALA A 60 -4.00 10.43 -12.37
C ALA A 60 -4.84 9.95 -11.16
N GLY A 61 -6.07 9.45 -11.38
CA GLY A 61 -6.98 9.07 -10.29
C GLY A 61 -7.38 10.24 -9.39
N ARG A 62 -7.31 11.49 -9.88
CA ARG A 62 -7.65 12.71 -9.11
C ARG A 62 -8.88 13.41 -9.68
N THR A 63 -9.54 14.21 -8.86
CA THR A 63 -10.57 15.13 -9.35
C THR A 63 -9.94 16.23 -10.20
N ALA A 64 -10.70 16.84 -11.13
CA ALA A 64 -10.15 17.88 -12.00
C ALA A 64 -9.58 19.08 -11.22
N SER A 65 -10.21 19.45 -10.11
CA SER A 65 -9.74 20.54 -9.24
C SER A 65 -8.43 20.18 -8.54
N GLU A 66 -8.33 18.98 -7.94
CA GLU A 66 -7.10 18.53 -7.30
C GLU A 66 -5.95 18.38 -8.29
N PHE A 67 -6.22 17.83 -9.47
CA PHE A 67 -5.23 17.71 -10.53
C PHE A 67 -4.69 19.08 -10.97
N MET A 68 -5.55 20.08 -11.14
CA MET A 68 -5.11 21.44 -11.50
C MET A 68 -4.31 22.10 -10.38
N ILE A 69 -4.72 21.94 -9.12
CA ILE A 69 -3.99 22.50 -7.98
C ILE A 69 -2.63 21.84 -7.85
N ASP A 70 -2.55 20.51 -7.90
CA ASP A 70 -1.29 19.79 -7.78
C ASP A 70 -0.35 20.12 -8.95
N THR A 71 -0.87 20.23 -10.18
CA THR A 71 -0.10 20.63 -11.36
C THR A 71 0.40 22.08 -11.25
N ALA A 72 -0.45 23.02 -10.83
CA ALA A 72 -0.10 24.43 -10.70
C ALA A 72 0.93 24.68 -9.57
N LEU A 73 0.94 23.83 -8.54
CA LEU A 73 1.89 23.88 -7.44
C LEU A 73 3.17 23.07 -7.70
N ASN A 74 3.42 22.63 -8.95
CA ASN A 74 4.56 21.79 -9.35
C ASN A 74 4.72 20.51 -8.51
N ARG A 75 3.63 19.97 -7.96
CA ARG A 75 3.67 18.68 -7.27
C ARG A 75 3.84 17.59 -8.31
N LYS A 76 4.87 16.76 -8.17
CA LYS A 76 5.06 15.60 -9.05
C LYS A 76 3.89 14.64 -8.89
N ILE A 77 3.08 14.49 -9.92
CA ILE A 77 1.98 13.53 -9.96
C ILE A 77 2.54 12.22 -10.52
N ILE A 78 2.90 11.29 -9.63
CA ILE A 78 3.42 9.96 -10.00
C ILE A 78 2.27 8.96 -9.85
N VAL A 79 1.88 8.34 -10.97
CA VAL A 79 0.84 7.32 -11.02
C VAL A 79 1.50 5.98 -11.24
N ILE A 80 1.30 5.03 -10.32
CA ILE A 80 1.88 3.68 -10.40
C ILE A 80 0.74 2.67 -10.58
N ASP A 81 0.34 2.44 -11.83
CA ASP A 81 -0.80 1.57 -12.17
C ASP A 81 -0.50 0.07 -11.94
N SER A 82 0.76 -0.34 -11.97
CA SER A 82 1.19 -1.75 -11.88
C SER A 82 1.41 -2.25 -10.45
N LEU A 83 1.32 -1.39 -9.43
CA LEU A 83 1.54 -1.78 -8.03
C LEU A 83 0.60 -2.91 -7.55
N PRO A 84 -0.70 -2.92 -7.88
CA PRO A 84 -1.60 -4.00 -7.46
C PRO A 84 -1.22 -5.37 -8.02
N GLU A 85 -0.65 -5.41 -9.24
CA GLU A 85 -0.22 -6.64 -9.90
C GLU A 85 1.04 -7.20 -9.25
N ILE A 86 2.03 -6.34 -8.96
CA ILE A 86 3.23 -6.70 -8.21
C ILE A 86 2.88 -7.27 -6.82
N VAL A 87 1.91 -6.65 -6.14
CA VAL A 87 1.42 -7.13 -4.83
C VAL A 87 0.74 -8.50 -4.97
N ARG A 88 0.04 -8.76 -6.09
CA ARG A 88 -0.61 -10.05 -6.35
C ARG A 88 0.41 -11.17 -6.53
N GLU A 89 1.47 -10.91 -7.30
CA GLU A 89 2.57 -11.85 -7.52
C GLU A 89 3.36 -12.11 -6.24
N LEU A 90 3.69 -11.06 -5.49
CA LEU A 90 4.39 -11.20 -4.21
C LEU A 90 3.58 -12.05 -3.21
N LYS A 91 2.25 -11.86 -3.16
CA LYS A 91 1.36 -12.72 -2.37
C LYS A 91 1.36 -14.17 -2.86
N ALA A 92 1.50 -14.42 -4.17
CA ALA A 92 1.60 -15.77 -4.71
C ALA A 92 2.92 -16.45 -4.29
N ILE A 93 4.04 -15.73 -4.40
CA ILE A 93 5.35 -16.18 -3.93
C ILE A 93 5.29 -16.52 -2.43
N GLY A 94 4.71 -15.63 -1.61
CA GLY A 94 4.56 -15.87 -0.17
C GLY A 94 3.69 -17.09 0.18
N ARG A 95 2.62 -17.36 -0.60
CA ARG A 95 1.82 -18.59 -0.43
C ARG A 95 2.63 -19.84 -0.75
N ASN A 96 3.38 -19.83 -1.84
CA ASN A 96 4.22 -20.95 -2.24
C ASN A 96 5.34 -21.21 -1.21
N PHE A 97 5.96 -20.13 -0.71
CA PHE A 97 6.96 -20.21 0.34
C PHE A 97 6.38 -20.81 1.62
N ASN A 98 5.20 -20.36 2.06
CA ASN A 98 4.52 -20.90 3.23
C ASN A 98 4.23 -22.41 3.10
N GLN A 99 3.87 -22.88 1.90
CA GLN A 99 3.68 -24.32 1.65
C GLN A 99 4.99 -25.09 1.78
N LEU A 100 6.09 -24.56 1.22
CA LEU A 100 7.41 -25.16 1.36
C LEU A 100 7.86 -25.21 2.82
N THR A 101 7.67 -24.14 3.60
CA THR A 101 7.98 -24.12 5.04
C THR A 101 7.21 -25.20 5.80
N VAL A 102 5.92 -25.38 5.49
CA VAL A 102 5.11 -26.44 6.11
C VAL A 102 5.64 -27.83 5.75
N LEU A 103 6.04 -28.07 4.50
CA LEU A 103 6.62 -29.35 4.08
C LEU A 103 7.98 -29.62 4.74
N CYS A 104 8.82 -28.61 4.90
CA CYS A 104 10.08 -28.71 5.64
C CYS A 104 9.84 -29.01 7.12
N ASN A 105 8.89 -28.33 7.76
CA ASN A 105 8.53 -28.57 9.17
C ASN A 105 7.94 -29.97 9.40
N MET A 106 7.29 -30.54 8.39
CA MET A 106 6.82 -31.93 8.40
C MET A 106 7.94 -32.95 8.12
N GLY A 107 9.19 -32.51 7.89
CA GLY A 107 10.32 -33.37 7.55
C GLY A 107 10.23 -34.01 6.17
N LYS A 108 9.31 -33.56 5.31
CA LYS A 108 9.08 -34.14 3.98
C LYS A 108 10.03 -33.60 2.90
N VAL A 109 10.61 -32.43 3.14
CA VAL A 109 11.53 -31.74 2.22
C VAL A 109 12.69 -31.18 3.05
N GLN A 110 13.94 -31.36 2.61
CA GLN A 110 15.08 -30.63 3.18
C GLN A 110 15.17 -29.26 2.51
N ALA A 111 15.23 -28.20 3.31
CA ALA A 111 15.43 -26.85 2.80
C ALA A 111 16.86 -26.75 2.23
N ILE A 112 16.99 -26.81 0.91
CA ILE A 112 18.26 -26.68 0.20
C ILE A 112 18.28 -25.30 -0.44
N LYS A 113 19.20 -24.44 0.04
CA LYS A 113 19.51 -23.06 -0.42
C LYS A 113 18.41 -22.01 -0.18
N LEU A 114 18.38 -21.45 1.03
CA LEU A 114 17.58 -20.26 1.37
C LEU A 114 18.33 -18.94 1.11
N ASP A 115 19.67 -18.98 1.08
CA ASP A 115 20.52 -17.79 0.99
C ASP A 115 20.29 -17.01 -0.32
N GLU A 116 20.23 -17.72 -1.46
CA GLU A 116 19.96 -17.12 -2.78
C GLU A 116 18.55 -16.50 -2.84
N PHE A 117 17.58 -17.02 -2.07
CA PHE A 117 16.22 -16.46 -2.01
C PHE A 117 16.14 -15.21 -1.13
N GLU A 118 16.87 -15.22 -0.01
CA GLU A 118 16.97 -14.06 0.88
C GLU A 118 17.61 -12.86 0.17
N GLU A 119 18.67 -13.09 -0.59
CA GLU A 119 19.34 -12.05 -1.39
C GLU A 119 18.38 -11.43 -2.42
N LYS A 120 17.62 -12.27 -3.14
CA LYS A 120 16.62 -11.79 -4.11
C LYS A 120 15.47 -11.02 -3.46
N LEU A 121 15.03 -11.41 -2.27
CA LEU A 121 14.04 -10.65 -1.51
C LEU A 121 14.60 -9.30 -1.02
N ALA A 122 15.87 -9.27 -0.60
CA ALA A 122 16.54 -8.04 -0.21
C ALA A 122 16.67 -7.06 -1.39
N ASP A 123 16.99 -7.55 -2.59
CA ASP A 123 17.03 -6.75 -3.82
C ASP A 123 15.66 -6.12 -4.14
N ILE A 124 14.59 -6.93 -4.09
CA ILE A 124 13.23 -6.45 -4.33
C ILE A 124 12.84 -5.39 -3.27
N HIS A 125 13.16 -5.63 -2.00
CA HIS A 125 12.87 -4.69 -0.92
C HIS A 125 13.64 -3.37 -1.11
N SER A 126 14.91 -3.43 -1.51
CA SER A 126 15.73 -2.25 -1.82
C SER A 126 15.15 -1.45 -3.00
N ALA A 127 14.73 -2.13 -4.07
CA ALA A 127 14.09 -1.50 -5.22
C ALA A 127 12.76 -0.82 -4.85
N LEU A 128 11.93 -1.47 -4.04
CA LEU A 128 10.68 -0.89 -3.54
C LEU A 128 10.94 0.33 -2.66
N ARG A 129 11.96 0.27 -1.79
CA ARG A 129 12.34 1.39 -0.92
C ARG A 129 12.78 2.62 -1.72
N LYS A 130 13.56 2.42 -2.78
CA LYS A 130 13.95 3.50 -3.71
C LYS A 130 12.73 4.13 -4.39
N LEU A 131 11.73 3.34 -4.77
CA LEU A 131 10.48 3.86 -5.33
C LEU A 131 9.70 4.70 -4.31
N THR A 132 9.73 4.34 -3.03
CA THR A 132 9.05 5.11 -1.97
C THR A 132 9.79 6.39 -1.56
N GLU A 133 11.11 6.45 -1.73
CA GLU A 133 11.91 7.66 -1.43
C GLU A 133 11.89 8.69 -2.57
N VAL A 134 11.51 8.28 -3.78
CA VAL A 134 11.38 9.15 -4.97
C VAL A 134 9.96 9.74 -5.10
N LEU A 135 8.99 9.21 -4.35
CA LEU A 135 7.62 9.73 -4.20
C LEU A 135 7.56 10.85 -3.15
#